data_AF-A0A4Q3LP08-F1
#
_entry.id   AF-A0A4Q3LP08-F1
#
_cell.length_a   1.000
_cell.length_b   1.000
_cell.length_c   1.000
_cell.angle_alpha   90.00
_cell.angle_beta   90.00
_cell.angle_gamma   90.00
#
_symmetry.space_group_name_H-M   'P 1'
#
loop_
_entity.id
_entity.type
_entity.pdbx_description
1 polymer ?
#
loop_
_entity_poly.entity_id
_entity_poly.type
_entity_poly.pdbx_seq_one_letter_code
_entity_poly.pdbx_strand_id
1 'polypeptide(L)'
;MTTLQTLSLDGRRFDGVVLEPGKTTGDAERISFRDGQFHSSACEPYGYGDGRYQARQDGDAVVFEVQTDSPQYGQLRWACRIAGDKLDGTLTMLRDGAAVNRKWVVAGEERAAQPPTR
;
A
#
# COMPACT_ATOMS: atom_id res chain seq x y z
N MET A 1 19.33 -11.90 20.52
CA MET A 1 18.48 -12.34 19.39
C MET A 1 17.27 -11.42 19.39
N THR A 2 17.20 -10.46 18.47
CA THR A 2 16.06 -9.54 18.39
C THR A 2 14.96 -10.24 17.60
N THR A 3 13.86 -10.58 18.27
CA THR A 3 12.67 -11.13 17.63
C THR A 3 12.14 -10.12 16.62
N LEU A 4 12.07 -10.50 15.34
CA LEU A 4 11.28 -9.76 14.36
C LEU A 4 9.81 -9.87 14.76
N GLN A 5 9.27 -8.88 15.46
CA GLN A 5 7.83 -8.76 15.64
C GLN A 5 7.23 -8.30 14.31
N THR A 6 6.44 -9.17 13.69
CA THR A 6 5.54 -8.79 12.59
C THR A 6 4.48 -7.84 13.15
N LEU A 7 4.52 -6.58 12.75
CA LEU A 7 3.54 -5.59 13.17
C LEU A 7 2.26 -5.81 12.36
N SER A 8 1.11 -5.91 13.03
CA SER A 8 -0.18 -6.06 12.31
C SER A 8 -0.68 -4.69 11.83
N LEU A 9 -1.12 -4.65 10.57
CA LEU A 9 -1.78 -3.52 9.94
C LEU A 9 -3.29 -3.75 9.78
N ASP A 10 -3.81 -4.92 10.20
CA ASP A 10 -5.20 -5.31 9.95
C ASP A 10 -6.20 -4.31 10.55
N GLY A 11 -7.26 -4.04 9.79
CA GLY A 11 -8.30 -3.08 10.14
C GLY A 11 -7.99 -1.63 9.73
N ARG A 12 -6.73 -1.31 9.39
CA ARG A 12 -6.35 0.02 8.89
C ARG A 12 -6.78 0.19 7.43
N ARG A 13 -7.17 1.42 7.09
CA ARG A 13 -7.58 1.83 5.74
C ARG A 13 -6.98 3.17 5.40
N PHE A 14 -6.58 3.36 4.15
CA PHE A 14 -5.98 4.60 3.68
C PHE A 14 -6.60 5.00 2.35
N ASP A 15 -7.02 6.25 2.25
CA ASP A 15 -7.56 6.84 1.02
C ASP A 15 -6.56 7.84 0.44
N GLY A 16 -6.36 7.79 -0.87
CA GLY A 16 -5.31 8.54 -1.52
C GLY A 16 -5.31 8.42 -3.03
N VAL A 17 -4.10 8.46 -3.61
CA VAL A 17 -3.88 8.43 -5.06
C VAL A 17 -2.66 7.59 -5.45
N VAL A 18 -2.75 6.95 -6.62
CA VAL A 18 -1.59 6.38 -7.34
C VAL A 18 -1.14 7.37 -8.42
N LEU A 19 0.11 7.81 -8.34
CA LEU A 19 0.69 8.86 -9.18
C LEU A 19 1.77 8.30 -10.11
N GLU A 20 1.76 8.75 -11.37
CA GLU A 20 2.90 8.56 -12.25
C GLU A 20 4.01 9.58 -11.95
N PRO A 21 5.30 9.22 -12.14
CA PRO A 21 6.39 10.15 -11.98
C PRO A 21 6.21 11.43 -12.81
N GLY A 22 6.29 12.58 -12.13
CA GLY A 22 6.12 13.91 -12.75
C GLY A 22 4.67 14.35 -12.94
N LYS A 23 3.68 13.57 -12.47
CA LYS A 23 2.27 13.98 -12.45
C LYS A 23 1.87 14.49 -11.07
N THR A 24 0.90 15.40 -11.07
CA THR A 24 0.30 15.99 -9.85
C THR A 24 -1.11 15.45 -9.55
N THR A 25 -1.66 14.65 -10.46
CA THR A 25 -2.96 13.99 -10.34
C THR A 25 -2.81 12.53 -10.78
N GLY A 26 -3.64 11.65 -10.24
CA GLY A 26 -3.58 10.22 -10.53
C GLY A 26 -4.86 9.50 -10.15
N ASP A 27 -4.81 8.16 -10.23
CA ASP A 27 -5.96 7.30 -9.98
C ASP A 27 -6.30 7.31 -8.48
N ALA A 28 -7.59 7.40 -8.15
CA ALA A 28 -8.05 7.31 -6.78
C ALA A 28 -7.70 5.94 -6.20
N GLU A 29 -7.25 5.93 -4.94
CA GLU A 29 -6.80 4.73 -4.24
C GLU A 29 -7.47 4.61 -2.88
N ARG A 30 -7.81 3.37 -2.55
CA ARG A 30 -8.14 2.87 -1.22
C ARG A 30 -7.29 1.64 -0.96
N ILE A 31 -6.37 1.78 -0.01
CA ILE A 31 -5.60 0.68 0.55
C ILE A 31 -6.31 0.16 1.79
N SER A 32 -6.45 -1.16 1.91
CA SER A 32 -6.99 -1.77 3.12
C SER A 32 -6.21 -3.02 3.53
N PHE A 33 -6.19 -3.27 4.84
CA PHE A 33 -5.51 -4.41 5.44
C PHE A 33 -6.52 -5.29 6.19
N ARG A 34 -6.56 -6.58 5.90
CA ARG A 34 -7.45 -7.54 6.54
C ARG A 34 -6.83 -8.94 6.54
N ASP A 35 -6.87 -9.64 7.67
CA ASP A 35 -6.39 -11.03 7.79
C ASP A 35 -4.95 -11.24 7.30
N GLY A 36 -4.06 -10.27 7.53
CA GLY A 36 -2.67 -10.31 7.04
C GLY A 36 -2.51 -10.00 5.55
N GLN A 37 -3.58 -9.60 4.86
CA GLN A 37 -3.61 -9.27 3.44
C GLN A 37 -3.72 -7.76 3.22
N PHE A 38 -3.00 -7.27 2.21
CA PHE A 38 -3.11 -5.93 1.64
C PHE A 38 -3.96 -5.99 0.37
N HIS A 39 -4.80 -4.97 0.21
CA HIS A 39 -5.62 -4.77 -0.97
C HIS A 39 -5.47 -3.34 -1.49
N SER A 40 -5.44 -3.16 -2.82
CA SER A 40 -5.44 -1.87 -3.51
C SER A 40 -6.61 -1.82 -4.49
N SER A 41 -7.54 -0.90 -4.25
CA SER A 41 -8.70 -0.68 -5.12
C SER A 41 -8.30 -0.21 -6.53
N ALA A 42 -7.24 0.59 -6.65
CA ALA A 42 -6.78 1.10 -7.95
C ALA A 42 -6.28 -0.03 -8.87
N CYS A 43 -5.91 -1.18 -8.30
CA CYS A 43 -5.42 -2.33 -9.04
C CYS A 43 -6.52 -3.36 -9.39
N GLU A 44 -7.73 -3.26 -8.83
CA GLU A 44 -8.85 -4.16 -9.13
C GLU A 44 -9.23 -4.19 -10.62
N PRO A 45 -9.33 -3.05 -11.34
CA PRO A 45 -9.68 -3.08 -12.78
C PRO A 45 -8.63 -3.79 -13.65
N TYR A 46 -7.42 -3.97 -13.12
CA TYR A 46 -6.31 -4.65 -13.78
C TYR A 46 -6.16 -6.11 -13.31
N GLY A 47 -7.11 -6.60 -12.51
CA GLY A 47 -7.15 -8.00 -12.06
C GLY A 47 -6.02 -8.39 -11.12
N TYR A 48 -5.41 -7.42 -10.42
CA TYR A 48 -4.51 -7.74 -9.32
C TYR A 48 -5.32 -8.16 -8.09
N GLY A 49 -4.95 -9.30 -7.52
CA GLY A 49 -5.52 -9.76 -6.27
C GLY A 49 -4.85 -9.15 -5.03
N ASP A 50 -5.33 -9.58 -3.86
CA ASP A 50 -4.73 -9.26 -2.57
C ASP A 50 -3.33 -9.89 -2.42
N GLY A 51 -2.48 -9.29 -1.58
CA GLY A 51 -1.14 -9.78 -1.30
C GLY A 51 -0.84 -9.86 0.19
N ARG A 52 -0.08 -10.87 0.62
CA ARG A 52 0.34 -10.96 2.03
C ARG A 52 1.37 -9.89 2.35
N TYR A 53 1.09 -9.04 3.34
CA TYR A 53 2.02 -7.99 3.73
C TYR A 53 3.04 -8.49 4.76
N GLN A 54 4.22 -7.87 4.73
CA GLN A 54 5.22 -7.98 5.78
C GLN A 54 5.50 -6.58 6.30
N ALA A 55 5.19 -6.32 7.57
CA ALA A 55 5.36 -5.02 8.19
C ALA A 55 6.29 -5.09 9.40
N ARG A 56 7.09 -4.03 9.58
CA ARG A 56 8.02 -3.87 10.70
C ARG A 56 8.08 -2.41 11.15
N GLN A 57 8.41 -2.22 12.43
CA GLN A 57 8.74 -0.89 12.95
C GLN A 57 10.08 -0.40 12.36
N ASP A 58 10.15 0.88 12.05
CA ASP A 58 11.32 1.60 11.55
C ASP A 58 11.38 3.02 12.13
N GLY A 59 12.02 3.15 13.31
CA GLY A 59 11.95 4.38 14.11
C GLY A 59 10.52 4.69 14.53
N ASP A 60 10.03 5.89 14.22
CA ASP A 60 8.65 6.32 14.48
C ASP A 60 7.66 5.95 13.38
N ALA A 61 8.09 5.17 12.39
CA ALA A 61 7.26 4.74 11.27
C ALA A 61 7.10 3.22 11.22
N VAL A 62 6.09 2.79 10.48
CA VAL A 62 5.96 1.40 10.03
C VAL A 62 6.36 1.35 8.56
N VAL A 63 7.18 0.38 8.19
CA VAL A 63 7.40 0.06 6.78
C VAL A 63 6.79 -1.29 6.48
N PHE A 64 6.19 -1.42 5.29
CA PHE A 64 5.66 -2.68 4.83
C PHE A 64 5.96 -2.93 3.35
N GLU A 65 6.05 -4.21 3.02
CA GLU A 65 6.19 -4.69 1.65
C GLU A 65 5.10 -5.68 1.32
N VAL A 66 4.64 -5.66 0.08
CA VAL A 66 3.68 -6.64 -0.46
C VAL A 66 4.02 -6.94 -1.92
N GLN A 67 3.69 -8.16 -2.35
CA GLN A 67 3.59 -8.49 -3.76
C GLN A 67 2.13 -8.79 -4.09
N THR A 68 1.65 -8.25 -5.21
CA THR A 68 0.34 -8.58 -5.78
C THR A 68 0.52 -9.05 -7.22
N ASP A 69 -0.34 -9.98 -7.64
CA ASP A 69 -0.21 -10.68 -8.92
C ASP A 69 -1.48 -10.48 -9.77
N SER A 70 -1.28 -10.25 -11.07
CA SER A 70 -2.32 -10.24 -12.10
C SER A 70 -1.95 -11.27 -13.17
N PRO A 71 -2.86 -12.18 -13.54
CA PRO A 71 -2.62 -13.14 -14.62
C PRO A 71 -2.28 -12.47 -15.96
N GLN A 72 -2.77 -11.25 -16.19
CA GLN A 72 -2.59 -10.51 -17.44
C GLN A 72 -1.37 -9.57 -17.41
N TYR A 73 -1.14 -8.91 -16.27
CA TYR A 73 -0.17 -7.81 -16.19
C TYR A 73 1.09 -8.14 -15.36
N GLY A 74 1.18 -9.35 -14.81
CA GLY A 74 2.36 -9.81 -14.08
C GLY A 74 2.33 -9.40 -12.61
N GLN A 75 3.48 -8.98 -12.08
CA GLN A 75 3.67 -8.73 -10.65
C GLN A 75 3.78 -7.24 -10.36
N LEU A 76 3.24 -6.82 -9.21
CA LEU A 76 3.57 -5.55 -8.57
C LEU A 76 4.29 -5.82 -7.27
N ARG A 77 5.32 -5.03 -6.99
CA ARG A 77 5.94 -4.94 -5.66
C ARG A 77 5.69 -3.58 -5.08
N TRP A 78 5.21 -3.57 -3.84
CA TRP A 78 4.98 -2.34 -3.10
C TRP A 78 5.97 -2.26 -1.96
N ALA A 79 6.57 -1.09 -1.80
CA ALA A 79 7.36 -0.72 -0.65
C ALA A 79 6.80 0.58 -0.10
N CYS A 80 6.28 0.54 1.12
CA CYS A 80 5.49 1.62 1.70
C CYS A 80 5.97 1.95 3.11
N ARG A 81 5.78 3.22 3.49
CA ARG A 81 6.08 3.76 4.80
C ARG A 81 4.87 4.50 5.33
N ILE A 82 4.48 4.18 6.56
CA ILE A 82 3.41 4.84 7.30
C ILE A 82 4.04 5.62 8.46
N ALA A 83 3.88 6.94 8.47
CA ALA A 83 4.31 7.80 9.57
C ALA A 83 3.15 8.67 10.05
N GLY A 84 2.76 8.47 11.31
CA GLY A 84 1.46 8.91 11.80
C GLY A 84 0.36 8.32 10.90
N ASP A 85 -0.47 9.21 10.36
CA ASP A 85 -1.62 8.86 9.52
C ASP A 85 -1.29 8.92 8.02
N LYS A 86 -0.05 9.20 7.63
CA LYS A 86 0.35 9.33 6.23
C LYS A 86 1.03 8.06 5.74
N LEU A 87 0.57 7.54 4.61
CA LEU A 87 1.20 6.48 3.83
C LEU A 87 1.87 7.09 2.60
N ASP A 88 3.17 6.85 2.45
CA ASP A 88 3.94 7.11 1.23
C ASP A 88 4.52 5.79 0.71
N GLY A 89 4.38 5.53 -0.58
CA GLY A 89 4.77 4.25 -1.18
C GLY A 89 5.26 4.33 -2.60
N THR A 90 5.97 3.29 -3.01
CA THR A 90 6.30 3.03 -4.41
C THR A 90 5.70 1.69 -4.83
N LEU A 91 4.93 1.71 -5.91
CA LEU A 91 4.47 0.54 -6.64
C LEU A 91 5.45 0.33 -7.81
N THR A 92 6.07 -0.84 -7.87
CA THR A 92 7.00 -1.23 -8.95
C THR A 92 6.37 -2.34 -9.77
N MET A 93 6.23 -2.11 -11.08
CA MET A 93 5.75 -3.12 -12.02
C MET A 93 6.92 -4.01 -12.42
N LEU A 94 6.73 -5.33 -12.29
CA LEU A 94 7.71 -6.33 -12.68
C LEU A 94 7.23 -7.14 -13.88
N ARG A 95 8.11 -7.34 -14.85
CA ARG A 95 7.97 -8.31 -15.95
C ARG A 95 9.23 -9.15 -15.99
N ASP A 96 9.07 -10.47 -15.99
CA ASP A 96 10.18 -11.43 -15.99
C ASP A 96 11.23 -11.18 -14.88
N GLY A 97 10.76 -10.72 -13.71
CA GLY A 97 11.60 -10.40 -12.55
C GLY A 97 12.33 -9.05 -12.62
N ALA A 98 12.24 -8.33 -13.75
CA ALA A 98 12.84 -7.02 -13.93
C ALA A 98 11.82 -5.90 -13.70
N ALA A 99 12.25 -4.81 -13.06
CA ALA A 99 11.45 -3.60 -12.91
C ALA A 99 11.30 -2.88 -14.26
N VAL A 100 10.07 -2.72 -14.72
CA VAL A 100 9.76 -2.09 -16.01
C VAL A 100 9.14 -0.71 -15.86
N ASN A 101 8.51 -0.43 -14.72
CA ASN A 101 7.95 0.89 -14.41
C ASN A 101 7.76 1.04 -12.89
N ARG A 102 7.58 2.28 -12.44
CA ARG A 102 7.18 2.59 -11.07
C ARG A 102 6.16 3.72 -11.01
N LYS A 103 5.24 3.61 -10.06
CA LYS A 103 4.31 4.66 -9.66
C LYS A 103 4.51 4.96 -8.17
N TRP A 104 4.04 6.12 -7.74
CA TRP A 104 4.02 6.50 -6.33
C TRP A 104 2.62 6.36 -5.77
N VAL A 105 2.54 6.15 -4.47
CA VAL A 105 1.28 6.07 -3.73
C VAL A 105 1.38 7.04 -2.58
N VAL A 106 0.39 7.91 -2.44
CA VAL A 106 0.28 8.81 -1.29
C VAL A 106 -1.15 8.73 -0.79
N ALA A 107 -1.31 8.40 0.49
CA ALA A 107 -2.62 8.23 1.11
C ALA A 107 -2.63 8.68 2.57
N GLY A 108 -3.81 9.04 3.07
CA GLY A 108 -4.05 9.34 4.47
C GLY A 108 -4.92 8.26 5.11
N GLU A 109 -4.68 7.95 6.38
CA GLU A 109 -5.48 6.98 7.12
C GLU A 109 -6.92 7.48 7.26
N GLU A 110 -7.88 6.61 6.94
CA GLU A 110 -9.29 6.87 7.18
C GLU A 110 -9.49 6.97 8.69
N ARG A 111 -9.73 8.19 9.17
CA ARG A 111 -10.14 8.37 10.56
C ARG A 111 -11.58 7.90 10.68
N ALA A 112 -11.87 7.08 11.69
CA ALA A 112 -13.23 6.89 12.15
C ALA A 112 -13.86 8.28 12.33
N ALA A 113 -15.03 8.51 11.72
CA ALA A 113 -15.71 9.79 11.77
C ALA A 113 -15.74 10.28 13.22
N GLN A 114 -15.06 11.41 13.49
CA GLN A 114 -15.24 12.08 14.76
C GLN A 114 -16.71 12.47 14.84
N PRO A 115 -17.46 12.06 15.89
CA PRO A 115 -18.82 12.52 16.05
C PRO A 115 -18.81 14.05 16.04
N PRO A 116 -19.80 14.71 15.40
CA PRO A 116 -19.83 16.15 15.31
C PRO A 116 -19.71 16.74 16.72
N THR A 117 -18.74 17.63 16.90
CA THR A 117 -18.58 18.38 18.14
C THR A 117 -19.86 19.18 18.36
N ARG A 118 -20.54 18.94 19.48
CA ARG A 118 -21.79 19.61 19.84
C ARG A 118 -21.56 21.08 20.17
#